data_AF-A0A7X6NKE9-F1
#
_entry.id   AF-A0A7X6NKE9-F1
#
_cell.length_a   1.000
_cell.length_b   1.000
_cell.length_c   1.000
_cell.angle_alpha   90.00
_cell.angle_beta   90.00
_cell.angle_gamma   90.00
#
_symmetry.space_group_name_H-M   'P 1'
#
loop_
_entity.id
_entity.type
_entity.pdbx_description
1 polymer ?
#
loop_
_entity_poly.entity_id
_entity_poly.type
_entity_poly.pdbx_seq_one_letter_code
_entity_poly.pdbx_strand_id
1 'polypeptide(L)' 'MITIKDVARLAEVSISTVSRVINDSKPVSPEVRKRVLKVIEETGYKPN' A
#
# COMPACT_ATOMS: atom_id res chain seq x y z
N MET A 1 -3.77 -12.57 9.38
CA MET A 1 -3.02 -12.41 8.12
C MET A 1 -3.48 -11.09 7.53
N ILE A 2 -2.62 -10.07 7.43
CA ILE A 2 -3.03 -8.78 6.86
C ILE A 2 -3.18 -8.92 5.35
N THR A 3 -4.28 -8.38 4.82
CA THR A 3 -4.55 -8.37 3.39
C THR A 3 -4.25 -7.00 2.79
N ILE A 4 -4.14 -6.94 1.46
CA ILE A 4 -4.01 -5.66 0.74
C ILE A 4 -5.18 -4.69 1.05
N LYS A 5 -6.35 -5.23 1.42
CA LYS A 5 -7.53 -4.46 1.82
C LYS A 5 -7.32 -3.73 3.14
N ASP A 6 -6.68 -4.40 4.10
CA ASP A 6 -6.35 -3.82 5.41
C ASP A 6 -5.29 -2.75 5.27
N VAL A 7 -4.24 -3.00 4.48
CA VAL A 7 -3.21 -2.01 4.15
C VAL A 7 -3.82 -0.77 3.48
N ALA A 8 -4.72 -0.98 2.52
CA ALA A 8 -5.41 0.11 1.84
C ALA A 8 -6.25 0.95 2.81
N ARG A 9 -6.96 0.31 3.74
CA ARG A 9 -7.77 0.98 4.75
C ARG A 9 -6.91 1.76 5.75
N LEU A 10 -5.80 1.19 6.21
CA LEU A 10 -4.87 1.83 7.15
C LEU A 10 -4.10 3.00 6.50
N ALA A 11 -3.77 2.89 5.22
CA ALA A 11 -3.11 3.95 4.47
C ALA A 11 -4.08 5.02 3.92
N GLU A 12 -5.39 4.89 4.17
CA GLU A 12 -6.48 5.71 3.61
C GLU A 12 -6.41 5.84 2.08
N VAL A 13 -6.17 4.72 1.39
CA VAL A 13 -6.10 4.68 -0.07
C VAL A 13 -6.96 3.54 -0.62
N SER A 14 -7.20 3.56 -1.91
CA SER A 14 -7.85 2.42 -2.60
C SER A 14 -6.88 1.24 -2.73
N ILE A 15 -7.43 0.02 -2.77
CA ILE A 15 -6.68 -1.21 -3.06
C ILE A 15 -5.87 -1.08 -4.36
N SER A 16 -6.45 -0.40 -5.35
CA SER A 16 -5.80 -0.09 -6.63
C SER A 16 -4.53 0.72 -6.45
N THR A 17 -4.50 1.65 -5.50
CA THR A 17 -3.32 2.47 -5.19
C THR A 17 -2.24 1.64 -4.52
N VAL A 18 -2.59 0.79 -3.57
CA VAL A 18 -1.63 -0.14 -2.95
C VAL A 18 -1.06 -1.10 -4.00
N SER A 19 -1.92 -1.64 -4.86
CA SER A 19 -1.51 -2.49 -5.98
C SER A 19 -0.57 -1.76 -6.94
N ARG A 20 -0.81 -0.48 -7.27
CA ARG A 20 0.10 0.35 -8.08
C ARG A 20 1.44 0.59 -7.40
N VAL A 21 1.45 0.82 -6.08
CA VAL A 21 2.69 1.01 -5.30
C VAL A 21 3.53 -0.27 -5.25
N ILE A 22 2.87 -1.42 -5.10
CA ILE A 22 3.55 -2.72 -5.02
C ILE A 22 4.07 -3.17 -6.38
N ASN A 23 3.28 -3.00 -7.43
CA ASN A 23 3.64 -3.42 -8.79
C ASN A 23 4.42 -2.36 -9.58
N ASP A 24 4.68 -1.20 -8.96
CA ASP A 24 5.29 -0.01 -9.60
C ASP A 24 4.66 0.37 -10.96
N SER A 25 3.38 0.01 -11.16
CA SER A 25 2.75 0.04 -12.49
C SER A 25 2.33 1.44 -12.94
N LYS A 26 2.07 2.35 -11.99
CA LYS A 26 1.73 3.75 -12.27
C LYS A 26 2.34 4.68 -11.22
N PRO A 27 2.76 5.89 -11.62
CA PRO A 27 3.18 6.90 -10.66
C PRO A 27 2.02 7.27 -9.76
N VAL A 28 2.21 7.08 -8.46
CA VAL A 28 1.33 7.60 -7.40
C VAL A 28 2.00 8.80 -6.75
N SER A 29 1.22 9.68 -6.13
CA SER A 29 1.80 10.81 -5.39
C SER A 29 2.83 10.33 -4.36
N PRO A 30 3.96 11.03 -4.21
CA PRO A 30 5.02 10.63 -3.29
C PRO A 30 4.54 10.52 -1.84
N GLU A 31 3.59 11.38 -1.44
CA GLU A 31 2.95 11.34 -0.13
C GLU A 31 2.18 10.03 0.11
N VAL A 32 1.40 9.62 -0.89
CA VAL A 32 0.61 8.39 -0.88
C VAL A 32 1.53 7.16 -0.84
N ARG A 33 2.58 7.16 -1.66
CA ARG A 33 3.61 6.10 -1.65
C ARG A 33 4.23 5.96 -0.27
N LYS A 34 4.59 7.07 0.38
CA LYS A 34 5.21 7.08 1.70
C LYS A 34 4.27 6.54 2.78
N ARG A 35 2.98 6.91 2.74
CA ARG A 35 1.96 6.35 3.64
C ARG A 35 1.78 4.85 3.47
N VAL A 36 1.65 4.39 2.23
CA VAL A 36 1.48 2.96 1.92
C VAL A 36 2.71 2.17 2.36
N LEU A 37 3.92 2.64 2.06
CA LEU A 37 5.16 1.99 2.50
C LEU A 37 5.25 1.90 4.02
N LYS A 38 4.93 3.00 4.73
CA LYS A 38 4.93 3.01 6.19
C LYS A 38 3.96 1.98 6.77
N VAL A 39 2.73 1.93 6.25
CA VAL A 39 1.74 0.93 6.69
C VAL A 39 2.19 -0.48 6.35
N ILE A 40 2.79 -0.70 5.17
CA ILE A 40 3.34 -2.01 4.79
C ILE A 40 4.44 -2.46 5.76
N GLU A 41 5.35 -1.57 6.15
CA GLU A 41 6.38 -1.84 7.15
C GLU A 41 5.78 -2.14 8.53
N GLU A 42 4.83 -1.32 9.01
CA GLU A 42 4.19 -1.52 10.32
C GLU A 42 3.35 -2.80 10.38
N THR A 43 2.73 -3.19 9.27
CA THR A 43 1.85 -4.37 9.18
C THR A 43 2.59 -5.64 8.81
N GLY A 44 3.85 -5.54 8.35
CA GLY A 44 4.61 -6.67 7.81
C GLY A 44 3.96 -7.28 6.56
N TYR A 45 3.13 -6.52 5.84
CA TYR A 45 2.45 -7.03 4.65
C TYR A 45 3.46 -7.34 3.55
N LYS A 46 3.60 -8.62 3.21
CA LYS A 46 4.40 -9.06 2.06
C LYS A 46 3.47 -9.61 0.98
N PRO A 47 3.52 -9.08 -0.25
CA PRO A 47 2.93 -9.77 -1.38
C PRO A 47 3.65 -11.14 -1.54
N ASN A 48 2.88 -12.23 -1.62
CA ASN A 48 3.36 -13.53 -2.12
C ASN A 48 3.12 -13.60 -3.62
#